data_AF-A0A0W0WM79-F1
#
_entry.id   AF-A0A0W0WM79-F1
#
_cell.length_a   1.000
_cell.length_b   1.000
_cell.length_c   1.000
_cell.angle_alpha   90.00
_cell.angle_beta   90.00
_cell.angle_gamma   90.00
#
_symmetry.space_group_name_H-M   'P 1'
#
loop_
_entity.id
_entity.type
_entity.pdbx_description
1 polymer ?
#
loop_
_entity_poly.entity_id
_entity_poly.type
_entity_poly.pdbx_seq_one_letter_code
_entity_poly.pdbx_strand_id
1 'polypeptide(L)' 'MNKVLISIPDEIASRMRAAIPQRQRSKVIAHLIEKEVERREKALYQCALAVENDHDLKEEMSDWNVTIQDGLHDESW' A
#
# COMPACT_ATOMS: atom_id res chain seq x y z
N MET A 1 19.53 7.64 -1.05
CA MET A 1 18.89 7.66 0.28
C MET A 1 18.12 8.96 0.41
N ASN A 2 16.80 8.90 0.52
CA ASN A 2 15.95 10.09 0.60
C ASN A 2 15.84 10.55 2.05
N LYS A 3 15.91 11.87 2.28
CA LYS A 3 15.74 12.48 3.60
C LYS A 3 14.38 13.16 3.64
N VAL A 4 13.64 12.93 4.71
CA VAL A 4 12.34 13.55 4.95
C VAL A 4 12.38 14.25 6.29
N LEU A 5 11.92 15.50 6.32
CA LEU A 5 11.70 16.25 7.55
C LEU A 5 10.21 16.17 7.87
N ILE A 6 9.87 15.79 9.09
CA ILE A 6 8.49 15.70 9.57
C ILE A 6 8.30 16.63 10.75
N SER A 7 7.11 17.25 10.82
CA SER A 7 6.67 17.99 11.99
C SER A 7 5.89 17.05 12.90
N ILE A 8 6.25 17.01 14.17
CA ILE A 8 5.56 16.24 15.21
C ILE A 8 5.36 17.11 16.45
N PRO A 9 4.33 16.86 17.27
CA PRO A 9 4.13 17.58 18.53
C PRO A 9 5.37 17.55 19.44
N ASP A 10 5.67 18.66 20.10
CA ASP A 10 6.85 18.82 20.96
C ASP A 10 6.93 17.77 22.07
N GLU A 11 5.78 17.42 22.66
CA GLU A 11 5.68 16.40 23.69
C GLU A 11 6.17 15.04 23.17
N ILE A 12 5.71 14.64 21.98
CA ILE A 12 6.12 13.39 21.33
C ILE A 12 7.61 13.46 20.99
N ALA A 13 8.09 14.57 20.45
CA ALA A 13 9.51 14.77 20.15
C ALA A 13 10.39 14.67 21.40
N SER A 14 9.94 15.21 22.52
CA SER A 14 10.65 15.14 23.81
C SER A 14 10.73 13.70 24.32
N ARG A 15 9.59 13.01 24.38
CA ARG A 15 9.51 11.61 24.82
C ARG A 15 10.34 10.69 23.94
N MET A 16 10.26 10.85 22.61
CA MET A 16 11.05 10.09 21.65
C MET A 16 12.56 10.30 21.87
N ARG A 17 12.98 11.55 22.07
CA ARG A 17 14.41 11.87 22.29
C ARG A 17 14.95 11.30 23.61
N ALA A 18 14.11 11.25 24.64
CA ALA A 18 14.46 10.68 25.95
C ALA A 18 14.49 9.14 25.92
N ALA A 19 13.54 8.50 25.23
CA ALA A 19 13.40 7.05 25.21
C ALA A 19 14.33 6.36 24.20
N ILE A 20 14.68 7.03 23.09
CA ILE A 20 15.45 6.41 22.00
C ILE A 20 16.89 6.98 21.97
N PRO A 21 17.91 6.11 22.04
CA PRO A 21 19.31 6.51 21.96
C PRO A 21 19.62 7.40 20.76
N GLN A 22 20.52 8.35 20.96
CA GLN A 22 21.05 9.18 19.88
C GLN A 22 21.64 8.27 18.78
N ARG A 23 21.46 8.66 17.50
CA ARG A 23 21.83 7.89 16.29
C ARG A 23 21.00 6.65 15.97
N GLN A 24 20.11 6.18 16.86
CA GLN A 24 19.17 5.09 16.53
C GLN A 24 17.78 5.57 16.11
N ARG A 25 17.46 6.85 16.31
CA ARG A 25 16.13 7.43 16.07
C ARG A 25 15.63 7.21 14.64
N SER A 26 16.46 7.51 13.63
CA SER A 26 16.09 7.30 12.23
C SER A 26 15.84 5.82 11.92
N LYS A 27 16.60 4.90 12.53
CA LYS A 27 16.39 3.46 12.37
C LYS A 27 15.06 3.00 12.97
N VAL A 28 14.73 3.49 14.18
CA VAL A 28 13.44 3.16 14.81
C VAL A 28 12.27 3.70 14.00
N ILE A 29 12.35 4.96 13.54
CA ILE A 29 11.31 5.55 12.70
C ILE A 29 11.16 4.77 11.39
N ALA A 30 12.26 4.41 10.73
CA ALA A 30 12.22 3.63 9.50
C ALA A 30 11.51 2.28 9.71
N HIS A 31 11.86 1.56 10.79
CA HIS A 31 11.22 0.29 11.14
C HIS A 31 9.72 0.41 11.44
N LEU A 32 9.30 1.52 12.07
CA LEU A 32 7.88 1.78 12.31
C LEU A 32 7.14 2.10 11.02
N ILE A 33 7.76 2.86 10.11
CA ILE A 33 7.18 3.17 8.79
C ILE A 33 7.04 1.90 7.96
N GLU A 34 8.07 1.06 7.92
CA GLU A 34 8.06 -0.21 7.18
C GLU A 34 6.89 -1.10 7.64
N LYS A 35 6.73 -1.28 8.95
CA LYS A 35 5.59 -2.04 9.50
C LYS A 35 4.23 -1.45 9.16
N GLU A 36 4.11 -0.12 9.15
CA GLU A 36 2.84 0.52 8.78
C GLU A 36 2.54 0.37 7.28
N VAL A 37 3.56 0.44 6.43
CA VAL A 37 3.45 0.19 4.99
C VAL A 37 3.01 -1.24 4.74
N GLU A 38 3.70 -2.23 5.30
CA GLU A 38 3.34 -3.65 5.18
C GLU A 38 1.89 -3.91 5.65
N ARG A 39 1.48 -3.28 6.74
CA ARG A 39 0.10 -3.39 7.25
C ARG A 39 -0.92 -2.89 6.23
N ARG A 40 -0.67 -1.73 5.61
CA ARG A 40 -1.57 -1.14 4.61
C ARG A 40 -1.60 -1.95 3.32
N GLU A 41 -0.43 -2.40 2.86
CA GLU A 41 -0.31 -3.27 1.69
C GLU A 41 -1.05 -4.59 1.90
N LYS A 42 -0.92 -5.20 3.08
CA LYS A 42 -1.65 -6.41 3.43
C LYS A 42 -3.16 -6.19 3.42
N ALA A 43 -3.64 -5.06 3.94
CA ALA A 43 -5.07 -4.73 3.89
C ALA A 43 -5.57 -4.60 2.44
N LEU A 44 -4.82 -3.91 1.58
CA LEU A 44 -5.14 -3.79 0.15
C LEU A 44 -5.14 -5.15 -0.56
N TYR A 45 -4.12 -5.97 -0.29
CA TYR A 45 -4.04 -7.32 -0.83
C TYR A 45 -5.23 -8.18 -0.40
N GLN A 46 -5.63 -8.11 0.87
CA GLN A 46 -6.79 -8.85 1.38
C GLN A 46 -8.09 -8.39 0.72
N CYS A 47 -8.26 -7.08 0.47
CA CYS A 47 -9.40 -6.58 -0.29
C CYS A 47 -9.42 -7.14 -1.72
N ALA A 48 -8.28 -7.09 -2.42
CA ALA A 48 -8.18 -7.65 -3.78
C ALA A 48 -8.47 -9.16 -3.79
N LEU A 49 -7.92 -9.90 -2.82
CA LEU A 49 -8.16 -11.34 -2.70
C LEU A 49 -9.63 -11.66 -2.40
N ALA A 50 -10.33 -10.82 -1.61
CA ALA A 50 -11.75 -10.99 -1.35
C ALA A 50 -12.58 -10.80 -2.62
N VAL A 51 -12.25 -9.79 -3.43
CA VAL A 51 -12.87 -9.52 -4.74
C VAL A 51 -12.66 -10.70 -5.70
N GLU A 52 -11.44 -11.21 -5.81
CA GLU A 52 -11.13 -12.35 -6.70
C GLU A 52 -11.82 -13.66 -6.28
N ASN A 53 -12.07 -13.84 -4.98
CA ASN A 53 -12.76 -15.01 -4.44
C ASN A 53 -14.27 -14.84 -4.38
N ASP A 54 -14.81 -13.66 -4.74
CA ASP A 54 -16.24 -13.44 -4.84
C ASP A 54 -16.77 -14.14 -6.10
N HIS A 55 -17.46 -15.26 -5.87
CA HIS A 55 -17.96 -16.12 -6.95
C HIS A 55 -19.04 -15.43 -7.79
N ASP A 56 -19.94 -14.67 -7.16
CA ASP A 56 -21.04 -14.00 -7.85
C ASP A 56 -20.48 -12.89 -8.75
N LEU A 57 -19.54 -12.10 -8.22
CA LEU A 57 -18.83 -11.09 -9.00
C LEU A 57 -18.00 -11.71 -10.14
N LYS A 58 -17.35 -12.85 -9.89
CA LYS A 58 -16.54 -13.53 -10.91
C LYS A 58 -17.38 -14.09 -12.04
N GLU A 59 -18.57 -14.59 -11.73
CA GLU A 59 -19.54 -15.06 -12.73
C GLU A 59 -20.02 -13.89 -13.59
N GLU A 60 -20.40 -12.76 -12.97
CA GLU A 60 -20.74 -11.52 -13.69
C GLU A 60 -19.58 -11.04 -14.57
N MET A 61 -18.35 -11.00 -14.03
CA MET A 61 -17.14 -10.61 -14.78
C MET A 61 -16.85 -11.57 -15.95
N SER A 62 -17.29 -12.82 -15.88
CA SER A 62 -17.04 -13.80 -16.94
C SER A 62 -17.80 -13.47 -18.22
N ASP A 63 -18.98 -12.85 -18.11
CA ASP A 63 -19.79 -12.40 -19.25
C ASP A 63 -19.09 -11.28 -20.02
N TRP A 64 -18.26 -10.48 -19.34
CA TRP A 64 -17.46 -9.41 -19.96
C TRP A 64 -16.23 -9.93 -20.71
N ASN A 65 -15.85 -11.20 -20.59
CA ASN A 65 -14.68 -11.74 -21.29
C ASN A 65 -14.80 -11.63 -22.82
N VAL A 66 -16.03 -11.58 -23.36
CA VAL A 66 -16.26 -11.44 -24.79
C VAL A 66 -15.71 -10.13 -25.36
N THR A 67 -15.56 -9.08 -24.53
CA THR A 67 -15.07 -7.75 -24.94
C THR A 67 -13.56 -7.59 -24.81
N ILE A 68 -12.82 -8.61 -24.37
CA ILE A 68 -11.36 -8.51 -24.12
C ILE A 68 -10.57 -8.14 -25.38
N GLN A 69 -11.09 -8.48 -26.57
CA GLN A 69 -10.43 -8.21 -27.86
C GLN A 69 -10.91 -6.91 -28.52
N ASP A 70 -11.83 -6.17 -27.88
CA ASP A 70 -12.39 -4.96 -28.46
C ASP A 70 -11.28 -3.90 -28.65
N GLY A 71 -11.15 -3.39 -29.87
CA GLY A 71 -10.15 -2.38 -30.24
C GLY A 71 -8.71 -2.88 -30.39
N LEU A 72 -8.46 -4.20 -30.27
CA LEU A 72 -7.15 -4.82 -30.53
C LEU A 72 -7.00 -5.34 -31.97
N HIS A 73 -8.07 -5.25 -32.76
CA HIS A 73 -7.96 -5.43 -34.20
C HIS A 73 -7.30 -4.18 -34.80
N ASP A 74 -6.12 -4.37 -35.39
CA ASP A 74 -5.52 -3.42 -36.33
C ASP A 74 -6.48 -3.31 -37.52
N GLU A 75 -7.48 -2.43 -37.40
CA GLU A 75 -8.16 -1.91 -38.56
C GLU A 75 -7.11 -1.09 -39.32
N SER A 76 -6.40 -1.76 -40.23
CA SER A 76 -5.57 -1.13 -41.25
C SER A 76 -6.48 -0.28 -42.13
N TRP A 77 -6.79 0.92 -41.66
CA TRP A 77 -7.32 2.00 -42.48
C TRP A 77 -6.22 2.56 -43.39
#